data_AF-A0AAD5UMF9-F1
#
_entry.id   AF-A0AAD5UMF9-F1
#
_cell.length_a   1.000
_cell.length_b   1.000
_cell.length_c   1.000
_cell.angle_alpha   90.00
_cell.angle_beta   90.00
_cell.angle_gamma   90.00
#
_symmetry.space_group_name_H-M   'P 1'
#
loop_
_entity.id
_entity.type
_entity.pdbx_description
1 polymer ?
#
loop_
_entity_poly.entity_id
_entity_poly.type
_entity_poly.pdbx_seq_one_letter_code
_entity_poly.pdbx_strand_id
1 'polypeptide(L)'
;MLPPMHFLSVLLTTSSVLSAAPGSPNTLCIGLHCGGQALGCENDASCKKVLDCSQACQSGNLTCSERCVTEYGTPKFDSLTVCIQNNNCITPYPHKDYPTPTSSYSFTLDQFVGHWHVLYGLDKGLDCYDYQTMTISDLGNGDYNHDLQFVFPEGVKTINSTFTSQTPGHFGLDYTLGGGGHDNWYILGLNNDLLVVEYLGQNKLSNYRGGYVLRRDSFAPLTADETHQVDAVLVSAGTGLNFTQLCPLKSQ
;
A
#
# COMPACT_ATOMS: atom_id res chain seq x y z
N MET A 1 39.45 3.26 13.99
CA MET A 1 38.32 4.20 14.04
C MET A 1 37.06 3.34 14.05
N LEU A 2 36.43 3.21 15.22
CA LEU A 2 35.16 2.50 15.37
C LEU A 2 34.00 3.36 14.85
N PRO A 3 33.00 2.82 14.15
CA PRO A 3 31.79 3.56 13.80
C PRO A 3 30.95 3.84 15.06
N PRO A 4 30.13 4.90 15.07
CA PRO A 4 29.37 5.30 16.24
C PRO A 4 28.24 4.31 16.51
N MET A 5 28.32 3.61 17.65
CA MET A 5 27.19 2.89 18.24
C MET A 5 26.20 3.91 18.81
N HIS A 6 25.13 4.24 18.08
CA HIS A 6 23.96 4.94 18.63
C HIS A 6 22.81 4.00 19.03
N PHE A 7 23.07 2.70 19.16
CA PHE A 7 22.07 1.70 19.55
C PHE A 7 21.98 1.39 21.06
N LEU A 8 22.77 2.04 21.92
CA LEU A 8 22.78 1.78 23.36
C LEU A 8 22.67 3.07 24.17
N SER A 9 21.45 3.61 24.34
CA SER A 9 21.22 4.60 25.40
C SER A 9 19.75 4.77 25.79
N VAL A 10 19.03 3.67 26.07
CA VAL A 10 17.82 3.73 26.89
C VAL A 10 17.77 2.50 27.78
N LEU A 11 18.34 2.61 28.98
CA LEU A 11 18.09 1.71 30.08
C LEU A 11 18.04 2.52 31.37
N LEU A 12 16.95 2.30 32.13
CA LEU A 12 16.69 2.72 33.51
C LEU A 12 15.90 4.03 33.71
N THR A 13 14.60 3.99 33.39
CA THR A 13 13.58 4.65 34.21
C THR A 13 12.40 3.70 34.41
N THR A 14 12.17 3.33 35.69
CA THR A 14 10.94 2.80 36.30
C THR A 14 9.91 2.09 35.42
N SER A 15 9.79 0.78 35.64
CA SER A 15 8.79 -0.14 35.10
C SER A 15 7.36 0.38 35.19
N SER A 16 6.92 1.07 34.15
CA SER A 16 5.58 0.86 33.63
C SER A 16 5.74 -0.24 32.60
N VAL A 17 4.96 -1.32 32.69
CA VAL A 17 4.84 -2.28 31.59
C VAL A 17 4.08 -1.55 30.49
N LEU A 18 4.76 -0.63 29.80
CA LEU A 18 4.22 0.04 28.65
C LEU A 18 4.21 -1.04 27.58
N SER A 19 3.04 -1.61 27.32
CA SER A 19 2.84 -2.43 26.13
C SER A 19 3.41 -1.66 24.94
N ALA A 20 4.34 -2.27 24.22
CA ALA A 20 4.93 -1.64 23.04
C ALA A 20 3.80 -1.17 22.13
N ALA A 21 3.86 0.09 21.68
CA ALA A 21 2.83 0.62 20.80
C ALA A 21 2.78 -0.21 19.50
N PRO A 22 1.61 -0.40 18.89
CA PRO A 22 1.51 -1.05 17.58
C PRO A 22 2.49 -0.48 16.56
N GLY A 23 3.13 -1.35 15.77
CA GLY A 23 4.18 -1.00 14.83
C GLY A 23 5.56 -0.73 15.46
N SER A 24 5.73 -0.87 16.77
CA SER A 24 7.03 -0.67 17.41
C SER A 24 7.99 -1.82 17.09
N PRO A 25 9.21 -1.54 16.58
CA PRO A 25 10.21 -2.57 16.35
C PRO A 25 10.83 -3.04 17.67
N ASN A 26 11.03 -4.36 17.81
CA ASN A 26 11.81 -4.95 18.89
C ASN A 26 13.28 -5.05 18.45
N THR A 27 14.08 -4.03 18.78
CA THR A 27 15.48 -3.92 18.35
C THR A 27 16.36 -5.11 18.77
N LEU A 28 16.10 -5.70 19.94
CA LEU A 28 16.81 -6.91 20.39
C LEU A 28 16.48 -8.12 19.49
N CYS A 29 15.20 -8.32 19.17
CA CYS A 29 14.75 -9.37 18.26
C CYS A 29 15.37 -9.17 16.86
N ILE A 30 15.30 -7.95 16.32
CA ILE A 30 15.87 -7.62 15.01
C ILE A 30 17.38 -7.89 15.00
N GLY A 31 18.10 -7.48 16.05
CA GLY A 31 19.54 -7.72 16.15
C GLY A 31 19.89 -9.22 16.19
N LEU A 32 19.11 -10.03 16.92
CA LEU A 32 19.35 -11.46 17.08
C LEU A 32 18.96 -12.28 15.85
N HIS A 33 17.83 -11.98 15.22
CA HIS A 33 17.26 -12.80 14.14
C HIS A 33 17.51 -12.24 12.74
N CYS A 34 17.65 -10.92 12.62
CA CYS A 34 17.70 -10.20 11.34
C CYS A 34 18.92 -9.28 11.21
N GLY A 35 19.92 -9.44 12.08
CA GLY A 35 21.08 -8.55 12.15
C GLY A 35 21.85 -8.46 10.82
N GLY A 36 21.93 -9.56 10.07
CA GLY A 36 22.58 -9.57 8.75
C GLY A 36 21.86 -8.68 7.74
N GLN A 37 20.54 -8.78 7.65
CA GLN A 37 19.72 -7.96 6.76
C GLN A 37 19.67 -6.51 7.24
N ALA A 38 19.63 -6.28 8.56
CA ALA A 38 19.66 -4.94 9.15
C ALA A 38 20.95 -4.20 8.80
N LEU A 39 22.11 -4.85 9.00
CA LEU A 39 23.40 -4.30 8.62
C LEU A 39 23.54 -4.15 7.09
N GLY A 40 22.97 -5.08 6.32
CA GLY A 40 22.95 -4.98 4.86
C GLY A 40 22.18 -3.76 4.37
N CYS A 41 21.10 -3.40 5.04
CA CYS A 41 20.28 -2.21 4.76
C CYS A 41 20.97 -0.92 5.23
N GLU A 42 21.50 -0.87 6.45
CA GLU A 42 22.18 0.32 6.99
C GLU A 42 23.43 0.71 6.18
N ASN A 43 24.14 -0.28 5.62
CA ASN A 43 25.31 -0.04 4.76
C ASN A 43 24.96 0.27 3.30
N ASP A 44 23.68 0.37 2.96
CA ASP A 44 23.20 0.70 1.63
C ASP A 44 22.50 2.06 1.64
N ALA A 45 23.01 3.04 0.89
CA ALA A 45 22.50 4.40 0.95
C ALA A 45 21.01 4.50 0.59
N SER A 46 20.53 3.69 -0.36
CA SER A 46 19.11 3.68 -0.76
C SER A 46 18.23 3.01 0.28
N CYS A 47 18.66 1.89 0.85
CA CYS A 47 17.92 1.21 1.92
C CYS A 47 17.90 2.04 3.22
N LYS A 48 19.01 2.72 3.52
CA LYS A 48 19.09 3.61 4.67
C LYS A 48 18.08 4.77 4.58
N LYS A 49 17.83 5.32 3.37
CA LYS A 49 16.81 6.37 3.19
C LYS A 49 15.43 5.94 3.71
N VAL A 50 14.98 4.71 3.41
CA VAL A 50 13.67 4.25 3.90
C VAL A 50 13.66 4.03 5.42
N LEU A 51 14.78 3.58 6.01
CA LEU A 51 14.90 3.49 7.46
C LEU A 51 14.84 4.86 8.11
N ASP A 52 15.62 5.83 7.61
CA ASP A 52 15.69 7.17 8.15
C ASP A 52 14.33 7.90 7.99
N CYS A 53 13.66 7.73 6.85
CA CYS A 53 12.29 8.23 6.63
C CYS A 53 11.31 7.61 7.63
N SER A 54 11.33 6.28 7.80
CA SER A 54 10.41 5.59 8.71
C SER A 54 10.64 5.97 10.17
N GLN A 55 11.89 6.23 10.56
CA GLN A 55 12.22 6.71 11.92
C GLN A 55 11.74 8.14 12.19
N ALA A 56 11.64 8.96 11.15
CA ALA A 56 11.09 10.31 11.26
C ALA A 56 9.56 10.33 11.41
N CYS A 57 8.88 9.23 11.12
CA CYS A 57 7.44 9.07 11.34
C CYS A 57 7.11 9.02 12.85
N GLN A 58 6.01 9.67 13.25
CA GLN A 58 5.50 9.52 14.60
C GLN A 58 5.11 8.06 14.87
N SER A 59 5.43 7.54 16.05
CA SER A 59 5.12 6.15 16.42
C SER A 59 3.65 5.82 16.17
N GLY A 60 3.39 4.74 15.43
CA GLY A 60 2.05 4.30 15.08
C GLY A 60 1.42 5.00 13.88
N ASN A 61 2.09 5.98 13.25
CA ASN A 61 1.62 6.62 12.02
C ASN A 61 1.90 5.72 10.80
N LEU A 62 1.02 4.75 10.57
CA LEU A 62 1.12 3.80 9.47
C LEU A 62 1.18 4.49 8.11
N THR A 63 0.38 5.52 7.89
CA THR A 63 0.37 6.34 6.67
C THR A 63 1.76 6.89 6.32
N CYS A 64 2.45 7.45 7.30
CA CYS A 64 3.80 7.99 7.09
C CYS A 64 4.78 6.88 6.72
N SER A 65 4.75 5.77 7.47
CA SER A 65 5.63 4.62 7.21
C SER A 65 5.40 4.02 5.83
N GLU A 66 4.15 3.78 5.43
CA GLU A 66 3.81 3.24 4.11
C GLU A 66 4.28 4.16 2.99
N ARG A 67 4.14 5.48 3.14
CA ARG A 67 4.69 6.43 2.16
C ARG A 67 6.21 6.32 2.03
N CYS A 68 6.94 6.16 3.13
CA CYS A 68 8.38 5.92 3.09
C CYS A 68 8.73 4.63 2.33
N VAL A 69 7.96 3.56 2.55
CA VAL A 69 8.16 2.27 1.86
C VAL A 69 7.87 2.39 0.37
N THR A 70 6.79 3.06 -0.02
CA THR A 70 6.44 3.27 -1.43
C THR A 70 7.48 4.13 -2.15
N GLU A 71 7.95 5.22 -1.52
CA GLU A 71 8.87 6.16 -2.15
C GLU A 71 10.32 5.66 -2.16
N TYR A 72 10.77 5.01 -1.09
CA TYR A 72 12.18 4.66 -0.89
C TYR A 72 12.45 3.16 -0.77
N GLY A 73 11.43 2.31 -0.92
CA GLY A 73 11.55 0.85 -0.85
C GLY A 73 12.62 0.29 -1.79
N THR A 74 13.31 -0.75 -1.32
CA THR A 74 14.37 -1.43 -2.05
C THR A 74 14.33 -2.94 -1.76
N PRO A 75 14.91 -3.79 -2.63
CA PRO A 75 15.00 -5.23 -2.37
C PRO A 75 15.72 -5.58 -1.05
N LYS A 76 16.68 -4.75 -0.62
CA LYS A 76 17.35 -4.93 0.69
C LYS A 76 16.42 -4.61 1.85
N PHE A 77 15.56 -3.60 1.70
CA PHE A 77 14.54 -3.27 2.69
C PHE A 77 13.44 -4.32 2.73
N ASP A 78 13.06 -4.90 1.60
CA ASP A 78 12.11 -6.01 1.55
C ASP A 78 12.70 -7.23 2.26
N SER A 79 13.98 -7.57 2.01
CA SER A 79 14.67 -8.63 2.74
C SER A 79 14.74 -8.37 4.26
N LEU A 80 15.04 -7.11 4.61
CA LEU A 80 14.68 -6.41 5.85
C LEU A 80 13.40 -6.94 6.49
N THR A 81 12.31 -6.48 5.89
CA THR A 81 10.97 -6.54 6.43
C THR A 81 10.43 -7.96 6.46
N VAL A 82 10.73 -8.78 5.44
CA VAL A 82 10.42 -10.22 5.44
C VAL A 82 11.03 -10.91 6.66
N CYS A 83 12.29 -10.63 6.99
CA CYS A 83 12.92 -11.22 8.17
C CYS A 83 12.23 -10.77 9.46
N ILE A 84 11.97 -9.47 9.61
CA ILE A 84 11.30 -8.89 10.78
C ILE A 84 9.93 -9.55 10.99
N GLN A 85 9.13 -9.65 9.93
CA GLN A 85 7.80 -10.23 9.98
C GLN A 85 7.84 -11.74 10.27
N ASN A 86 8.76 -12.49 9.65
CA ASN A 86 8.88 -13.94 9.88
C ASN A 86 9.31 -14.31 11.30
N ASN A 87 10.03 -13.40 11.98
CA ASN A 87 10.48 -13.59 13.36
C ASN A 87 9.63 -12.83 14.38
N ASN A 88 8.51 -12.23 13.96
CA ASN A 88 7.63 -11.43 14.82
C ASN A 88 8.38 -10.33 15.61
N CYS A 89 9.39 -9.72 14.99
CA CYS A 89 10.23 -8.71 15.62
C CYS A 89 9.60 -7.30 15.64
N ILE A 90 8.31 -7.18 15.34
CA ILE A 90 7.54 -5.95 15.37
C ILE A 90 6.17 -6.26 15.97
N THR A 91 5.66 -5.35 16.79
CA THR A 91 4.32 -5.49 17.36
C THR A 91 3.28 -5.26 16.24
N PRO A 92 2.43 -6.24 15.91
CA PRO A 92 1.44 -6.07 14.86
C PRO A 92 0.42 -4.97 15.23
N TYR A 93 -0.15 -4.34 14.22
CA TYR A 93 -1.28 -3.45 14.41
C TYR A 93 -2.54 -4.26 14.70
N PRO A 94 -3.45 -3.75 15.55
CA PRO A 94 -4.77 -4.35 15.69
C PRO A 94 -5.42 -4.49 14.32
N HIS A 95 -5.82 -5.71 13.97
CA HIS A 95 -6.56 -5.94 12.74
C HIS A 95 -7.89 -5.18 12.83
N LYS A 96 -8.13 -4.35 11.82
CA LYS A 96 -9.42 -3.69 11.65
C LYS A 96 -10.30 -4.60 10.80
N ASP A 97 -11.53 -4.78 11.24
CA ASP A 97 -12.56 -5.46 10.47
C ASP A 97 -13.20 -4.44 9.53
N TYR A 98 -12.93 -4.61 8.23
CA TYR A 98 -13.57 -3.83 7.20
C TYR A 98 -14.72 -4.65 6.61
N PRO A 99 -15.94 -4.10 6.53
CA PRO A 99 -17.03 -4.79 5.86
C PRO A 99 -16.67 -4.94 4.38
N THR A 100 -16.95 -6.11 3.81
CA THR A 100 -16.82 -6.33 2.38
C THR A 100 -17.77 -5.39 1.64
N PRO A 101 -17.28 -4.59 0.67
CA PRO A 101 -18.16 -3.74 -0.12
C PRO A 101 -19.09 -4.61 -0.96
N THR A 102 -20.32 -4.15 -1.13
CA THR A 102 -21.27 -4.82 -2.01
C THR A 102 -20.99 -4.41 -3.45
N SER A 103 -20.75 -5.38 -4.34
CA SER A 103 -20.72 -5.14 -5.78
C SER A 103 -21.48 -6.23 -6.53
N SER A 104 -22.29 -5.79 -7.50
CA SER A 104 -22.90 -6.63 -8.53
C SER A 104 -22.30 -6.35 -9.92
N TYR A 105 -21.25 -5.53 -9.99
CA TYR A 105 -20.68 -5.10 -11.24
C TYR A 105 -19.79 -6.20 -11.83
N SER A 106 -20.31 -6.87 -12.86
CA SER A 106 -19.59 -7.92 -13.58
C SER A 106 -18.53 -7.29 -14.48
N PHE A 107 -17.25 -7.46 -14.12
CA PHE A 107 -16.09 -6.95 -14.84
C PHE A 107 -14.98 -7.98 -14.84
N THR A 108 -14.40 -8.31 -15.98
CA THR A 108 -13.33 -9.32 -16.09
C THR A 108 -11.94 -8.69 -16.16
N LEU A 109 -10.88 -9.49 -15.92
CA LEU A 109 -9.51 -9.01 -16.08
C LEU A 109 -9.19 -8.64 -17.54
N ASP A 110 -9.75 -9.35 -18.53
CA ASP A 110 -9.65 -8.96 -19.95
C ASP A 110 -10.15 -7.53 -20.19
N GLN A 111 -11.25 -7.13 -19.53
CA GLN A 111 -11.75 -5.76 -19.60
C GLN A 111 -10.82 -4.80 -18.83
N PHE A 112 -10.10 -5.28 -17.82
CA PHE A 112 -9.17 -4.47 -17.04
C PHE A 112 -7.84 -4.23 -17.76
N VAL A 113 -7.43 -5.11 -18.67
CA VAL A 113 -6.18 -4.96 -19.45
C VAL A 113 -6.09 -3.57 -20.08
N GLY A 114 -4.89 -2.99 -20.01
CA GLY A 114 -4.59 -1.67 -20.54
C GLY A 114 -4.05 -0.71 -19.49
N HIS A 115 -4.02 0.57 -19.86
CA HIS A 115 -3.46 1.65 -19.06
C HIS A 115 -4.56 2.50 -18.40
N TRP A 116 -4.35 2.80 -17.13
CA TRP A 116 -5.30 3.50 -16.27
C TRP A 116 -4.60 4.60 -15.49
N HIS A 117 -5.27 5.74 -15.38
CA HIS A 117 -4.88 6.82 -14.49
C HIS A 117 -5.70 6.75 -13.22
N VAL A 118 -5.04 6.91 -12.07
CA VAL A 118 -5.72 7.10 -10.80
C VAL A 118 -6.09 8.57 -10.69
N LEU A 119 -7.39 8.86 -10.68
CA LEU A 119 -7.91 10.23 -10.55
C LEU A 119 -8.12 10.59 -9.09
N TYR A 120 -8.57 9.63 -8.28
CA TYR A 120 -8.81 9.81 -6.85
C TYR A 120 -8.39 8.60 -6.03
N GLY A 121 -7.87 8.85 -4.83
CA GLY A 121 -7.60 7.83 -3.82
C GLY A 121 -8.67 7.82 -2.73
N LEU A 122 -9.02 6.62 -2.24
CA LEU A 122 -10.04 6.43 -1.20
C LEU A 122 -9.46 6.57 0.21
N ASP A 123 -8.26 6.03 0.46
CA ASP A 123 -7.58 6.20 1.74
C ASP A 123 -6.49 7.29 1.69
N LYS A 124 -6.59 8.23 2.64
CA LYS A 124 -5.69 9.39 2.71
C LYS A 124 -4.22 9.04 2.89
N GLY A 125 -3.94 7.88 3.48
CA GLY A 125 -2.59 7.45 3.76
C GLY A 125 -2.01 6.45 2.78
N LEU A 126 -2.86 5.69 2.08
CA LEU A 126 -2.43 4.62 1.19
C LEU A 126 -2.58 4.96 -0.29
N ASP A 127 -3.47 5.90 -0.64
CA ASP A 127 -3.85 6.13 -2.05
C ASP A 127 -3.58 7.56 -2.54
N CYS A 128 -3.27 8.49 -1.65
CA CYS A 128 -3.15 9.91 -1.99
C CYS A 128 -1.73 10.33 -2.33
N TYR A 129 -1.35 10.11 -3.58
CA TYR A 129 -0.06 10.53 -4.14
C TYR A 129 -0.28 11.58 -5.23
N ASP A 130 0.73 12.38 -5.56
CA ASP A 130 0.50 13.46 -6.54
C ASP A 130 0.15 12.90 -7.93
N TYR A 131 0.83 11.85 -8.42
CA TYR A 131 0.52 11.22 -9.70
C TYR A 131 0.74 9.72 -9.65
N GLN A 132 -0.26 8.97 -10.15
CA GLN A 132 -0.23 7.52 -10.25
C GLN A 132 -0.85 7.03 -11.55
N THR A 133 -0.26 5.97 -12.09
CA THR A 133 -0.84 5.21 -13.19
C THR A 133 -0.73 3.73 -12.93
N MET A 134 -1.58 2.96 -13.58
CA MET A 134 -1.69 1.54 -13.39
C MET A 134 -1.76 0.88 -14.76
N THR A 135 -0.99 -0.19 -14.95
CA THR A 135 -1.01 -0.97 -16.20
C THR A 135 -1.31 -2.43 -15.87
N ILE A 136 -2.35 -2.98 -16.51
CA ILE A 136 -2.74 -4.39 -16.36
C ILE A 136 -2.36 -5.10 -17.65
N SER A 137 -1.63 -6.20 -17.53
CA SER A 137 -1.15 -6.99 -18.67
C SER A 137 -1.56 -8.44 -18.54
N ASP A 138 -2.14 -9.01 -19.60
CA ASP A 138 -2.29 -10.46 -19.76
C ASP A 138 -0.92 -11.06 -20.11
N LEU A 139 -0.50 -12.07 -19.37
CA LEU A 139 0.78 -12.75 -19.57
C LEU A 139 0.67 -13.93 -20.57
N GLY A 140 -0.51 -14.22 -21.09
CA GLY A 140 -0.78 -15.24 -22.10
C GLY A 140 -0.75 -16.68 -21.57
N ASN A 141 -0.63 -16.84 -20.25
CA ASN A 141 -0.63 -18.13 -19.54
C ASN A 141 -1.82 -18.27 -18.57
N GLY A 142 -2.77 -17.32 -18.61
CA GLY A 142 -3.89 -17.23 -17.68
C GLY A 142 -3.61 -16.35 -16.45
N ASP A 143 -2.38 -15.88 -16.27
CA ASP A 143 -2.00 -14.93 -15.23
C ASP A 143 -2.03 -13.50 -15.75
N TYR A 144 -2.29 -12.55 -14.85
CA TYR A 144 -2.28 -11.13 -15.14
C TYR A 144 -1.33 -10.41 -14.20
N ASN A 145 -0.54 -9.50 -14.76
CA ASN A 145 0.33 -8.61 -14.01
C ASN A 145 -0.34 -7.24 -13.82
N HIS A 146 -0.04 -6.61 -12.69
CA HIS A 146 -0.49 -5.28 -12.29
C HIS A 146 0.73 -4.45 -11.90
N ASP A 147 0.98 -3.39 -12.69
CA ASP A 147 2.06 -2.45 -12.45
C ASP A 147 1.47 -1.11 -12.00
N LEU A 148 1.61 -0.80 -10.70
CA LEU A 148 1.24 0.50 -10.15
C LEU A 148 2.46 1.42 -10.11
N GLN A 149 2.41 2.51 -10.85
CA GLN A 149 3.47 3.49 -10.94
C GLN A 149 3.14 4.73 -10.13
N PHE A 150 4.11 5.19 -9.35
CA PHE A 150 4.08 6.42 -8.58
C PHE A 150 5.17 7.34 -9.10
N VAL A 151 4.88 8.63 -9.18
CA VAL A 151 5.86 9.63 -9.60
C VAL A 151 6.21 10.52 -8.42
N PHE A 152 7.48 10.44 -8.02
CA PHE A 152 8.07 11.21 -6.94
C PHE A 152 9.13 12.18 -7.49
N PRO A 153 9.53 13.20 -6.71
CA PRO A 153 10.62 14.09 -7.10
C PRO A 153 11.94 13.36 -7.40
N GLU A 154 12.22 12.24 -6.72
CA GLU A 154 13.42 11.42 -6.96
C GLU A 154 13.31 10.47 -8.17
N GLY A 155 12.11 10.33 -8.76
CA GLY A 155 11.88 9.51 -9.94
C GLY A 155 10.58 8.69 -9.89
N VAL A 156 10.45 7.77 -10.85
CA VAL A 156 9.31 6.86 -10.94
C VAL A 156 9.57 5.61 -10.11
N LYS A 157 8.57 5.19 -9.33
CA LYS A 157 8.54 3.91 -8.63
C LYS A 157 7.45 3.03 -9.20
N THR A 158 7.75 1.75 -9.39
CA THR A 158 6.79 0.76 -9.86
C THR A 158 6.66 -0.32 -8.81
N ILE A 159 5.43 -0.61 -8.42
CA ILE A 159 5.06 -1.76 -7.62
C ILE A 159 4.46 -2.78 -8.58
N ASN A 160 5.10 -3.94 -8.67
CA ASN A 160 4.61 -5.07 -9.45
C ASN A 160 3.83 -6.02 -8.54
N SER A 161 2.68 -6.46 -9.02
CA SER A 161 1.78 -7.37 -8.31
C SER A 161 1.13 -8.34 -9.30
N THR A 162 0.71 -9.52 -8.83
CA THR A 162 0.09 -10.55 -9.69
C THR A 162 -1.34 -10.82 -9.24
N PHE A 163 -2.29 -10.90 -10.18
CA PHE A 163 -3.65 -11.31 -9.86
C PHE A 163 -3.73 -12.83 -9.62
N THR A 164 -4.37 -13.25 -8.53
CA THR A 164 -4.42 -14.65 -8.07
C THR A 164 -5.82 -15.25 -8.04
N SER A 165 -6.88 -14.43 -7.96
CA SER A 165 -8.28 -14.86 -8.07
C SER A 165 -8.99 -14.01 -9.13
N GLN A 166 -9.81 -14.64 -9.98
CA GLN A 166 -10.39 -14.02 -11.17
C GLN A 166 -11.92 -14.20 -11.23
N THR A 167 -12.61 -13.81 -10.15
CA THR A 167 -14.08 -13.75 -10.19
C THR A 167 -14.49 -12.43 -10.82
N PRO A 168 -15.45 -12.39 -11.77
CA PRO A 168 -15.89 -11.12 -12.33
C PRO A 168 -16.32 -10.13 -11.24
N GLY A 169 -15.69 -8.96 -11.21
CA GLY A 169 -15.90 -7.92 -10.20
C GLY A 169 -15.15 -8.10 -8.88
N HIS A 170 -14.48 -9.24 -8.64
CA HIS A 170 -13.68 -9.50 -7.45
C HIS A 170 -12.38 -10.24 -7.78
N PHE A 171 -11.26 -9.56 -7.55
CA PHE A 171 -9.93 -10.06 -7.87
C PHE A 171 -9.06 -10.16 -6.62
N GLY A 172 -8.26 -11.22 -6.53
CA GLY A 172 -7.18 -11.31 -5.56
C GLY A 172 -5.88 -10.79 -6.17
N LEU A 173 -5.06 -10.09 -5.41
CA LEU A 173 -3.80 -9.51 -5.87
C LEU A 173 -2.69 -9.75 -4.83
N ASP A 174 -1.60 -10.39 -5.25
CA ASP A 174 -0.42 -10.62 -4.41
C ASP A 174 0.70 -9.65 -4.78
N TYR A 175 1.40 -9.12 -3.77
CA TYR A 175 2.53 -8.21 -3.95
C TYR A 175 3.66 -8.53 -2.96
N THR A 176 4.88 -8.03 -3.22
CA THR A 176 6.06 -8.33 -2.39
C THR A 176 6.66 -7.13 -1.66
N LEU A 177 6.29 -5.90 -2.06
CA LEU A 177 6.81 -4.67 -1.44
C LEU A 177 6.51 -4.68 0.07
N GLY A 178 7.49 -4.26 0.89
CA GLY A 178 7.28 -4.12 2.34
C GLY A 178 7.07 -5.46 3.05
N GLY A 179 7.60 -6.55 2.51
CA GLY A 179 7.40 -7.92 3.03
C GLY A 179 6.20 -8.65 2.44
N GLY A 180 5.45 -7.99 1.56
CA GLY A 180 4.36 -8.55 0.78
C GLY A 180 3.04 -8.66 1.52
N GLY A 181 2.00 -8.97 0.76
CA GLY A 181 0.63 -9.03 1.23
C GLY A 181 -0.32 -9.52 0.14
N HIS A 182 -1.60 -9.56 0.51
CA HIS A 182 -2.69 -9.96 -0.37
C HIS A 182 -3.81 -8.93 -0.28
N ASP A 183 -4.24 -8.43 -1.43
CA ASP A 183 -5.37 -7.53 -1.56
C ASP A 183 -6.55 -8.23 -2.24
N ASN A 184 -7.74 -8.01 -1.69
CA ASN A 184 -9.00 -8.34 -2.34
C ASN A 184 -9.57 -7.07 -2.97
N TRP A 185 -9.55 -7.00 -4.30
CA TRP A 185 -10.04 -5.88 -5.11
C TRP A 185 -11.48 -6.12 -5.54
N TYR A 186 -12.34 -5.15 -5.28
CA TYR A 186 -13.75 -5.13 -5.61
C TYR A 186 -14.02 -4.01 -6.61
N ILE A 187 -14.47 -4.38 -7.81
CA ILE A 187 -14.89 -3.41 -8.81
C ILE A 187 -16.31 -2.97 -8.46
N LEU A 188 -16.49 -1.73 -8.00
CA LEU A 188 -17.78 -1.22 -7.56
C LEU A 188 -18.63 -0.72 -8.75
N GLY A 189 -17.95 -0.36 -9.84
CA GLY A 189 -18.55 -0.20 -11.16
C GLY A 189 -18.92 1.23 -11.53
N LEU A 190 -18.74 1.56 -12.81
CA LEU A 190 -19.26 2.77 -13.47
C LEU A 190 -19.44 2.46 -14.97
N ASN A 191 -18.35 2.19 -15.69
CA ASN A 191 -18.33 1.65 -17.05
C ASN A 191 -16.92 1.09 -17.39
N ASN A 192 -16.65 0.72 -18.65
CA ASN A 192 -15.37 0.12 -19.05
C ASN A 192 -14.17 1.09 -19.09
N ASP A 193 -14.41 2.41 -18.99
CA ASP A 193 -13.39 3.46 -19.12
C ASP A 193 -13.26 4.35 -17.88
N LEU A 194 -14.20 4.25 -16.95
CA LEU A 194 -14.20 4.89 -15.65
C LEU A 194 -14.65 3.85 -14.62
N LEU A 195 -13.84 3.60 -13.60
CA LEU A 195 -14.11 2.59 -12.57
C LEU A 195 -13.95 3.18 -11.18
N VAL A 196 -14.76 2.70 -10.23
CA VAL A 196 -14.48 2.80 -8.81
C VAL A 196 -14.06 1.42 -8.34
N VAL A 197 -12.91 1.35 -7.69
CA VAL A 197 -12.32 0.11 -7.16
C VAL A 197 -12.05 0.32 -5.68
N GLU A 198 -12.44 -0.65 -4.86
CA GLU A 198 -12.06 -0.70 -3.46
C GLU A 198 -11.22 -1.94 -3.23
N TYR A 199 -10.16 -1.85 -2.42
CA TYR A 199 -9.40 -3.02 -2.01
C TYR A 199 -9.39 -3.18 -0.49
N LEU A 200 -9.48 -4.43 -0.06
CA LEU A 200 -9.27 -4.87 1.32
C LEU A 200 -7.99 -5.69 1.37
N GLY A 201 -6.97 -5.12 2.00
CA GLY A 201 -5.64 -5.71 2.02
C GLY A 201 -5.26 -6.26 3.38
N GLN A 202 -4.39 -7.27 3.33
CA GLN A 202 -3.88 -7.93 4.51
C GLN A 202 -2.40 -8.28 4.31
N ASN A 203 -1.62 -7.98 5.34
CA ASN A 203 -0.26 -8.49 5.50
C ASN A 203 -0.06 -9.01 6.92
N LYS A 204 1.18 -9.39 7.26
CA LYS A 204 1.52 -9.91 8.61
C LYS A 204 1.41 -8.85 9.71
N LEU A 205 1.32 -7.58 9.36
CA LEU A 205 1.32 -6.46 10.30
C LEU A 205 -0.06 -5.88 10.53
N SER A 206 -0.95 -5.89 9.54
CA SER A 206 -2.28 -5.30 9.66
C SER A 206 -3.23 -5.74 8.56
N ASN A 207 -4.50 -5.37 8.76
CA ASN A 207 -5.48 -5.27 7.70
C ASN A 207 -5.67 -3.79 7.37
N TYR A 208 -5.81 -3.48 6.09
CA TYR A 208 -6.01 -2.13 5.59
C TYR A 208 -7.05 -2.11 4.48
N ARG A 209 -7.45 -0.90 4.14
CA ARG A 209 -8.51 -0.62 3.18
C ARG A 209 -8.12 0.61 2.40
N GLY A 210 -8.37 0.59 1.11
CA GLY A 210 -8.16 1.72 0.22
C GLY A 210 -8.91 1.52 -1.08
N GLY A 211 -8.53 2.27 -2.11
CA GLY A 211 -9.11 2.14 -3.42
C GLY A 211 -8.92 3.36 -4.29
N TYR A 212 -9.45 3.26 -5.50
CA TYR A 212 -9.20 4.19 -6.58
C TYR A 212 -10.46 4.55 -7.35
N VAL A 213 -10.50 5.79 -7.84
CA VAL A 213 -11.29 6.13 -9.03
C VAL A 213 -10.33 6.15 -10.20
N LEU A 214 -10.57 5.30 -11.20
CA LEU A 214 -9.66 5.03 -12.31
C LEU A 214 -10.29 5.48 -13.62
N ARG A 215 -9.49 6.08 -14.50
CA ARG A 215 -9.90 6.39 -15.87
C ARG A 215 -8.91 5.84 -16.89
N ARG A 216 -9.43 5.20 -17.93
CA ARG A 216 -8.63 4.61 -19.01
C ARG A 216 -7.98 5.71 -19.85
N ASP A 217 -6.68 5.60 -20.09
CA ASP A 217 -5.89 6.41 -21.03
C ASP A 217 -6.05 7.96 -20.92
N SER A 218 -6.60 8.47 -19.81
CA SER A 218 -6.86 9.90 -19.64
C SER A 218 -6.81 10.34 -18.17
N PHE A 219 -6.13 11.46 -17.93
CA PHE A 219 -6.15 12.20 -16.66
C PHE A 219 -7.20 13.33 -16.67
N ALA A 220 -8.13 13.35 -17.63
CA ALA A 220 -9.17 14.37 -17.64
C ALA A 220 -9.94 14.35 -16.31
N PRO A 221 -10.25 15.52 -15.70
CA PRO A 221 -11.09 15.57 -14.52
C PRO A 221 -12.46 14.93 -14.75
N LEU A 222 -13.10 14.49 -13.67
CA LEU A 222 -14.48 14.05 -13.75
C LEU A 222 -15.40 15.22 -14.10
N THR A 223 -16.41 14.95 -14.91
CA THR A 223 -17.56 15.84 -15.07
C THR A 223 -18.40 15.86 -13.79
N ALA A 224 -19.33 16.82 -13.68
CA ALA A 224 -20.26 16.88 -12.56
C ALA A 224 -21.14 15.62 -12.47
N ASP A 225 -21.58 15.10 -13.63
CA ASP A 225 -22.41 13.88 -13.67
C ASP A 225 -21.61 12.65 -13.24
N GLU A 226 -20.38 12.49 -13.73
CA GLU A 226 -19.50 11.39 -13.30
C GLU A 226 -19.17 11.49 -11.80
N THR A 227 -19.00 12.71 -11.28
CA THR A 227 -18.81 12.94 -9.84
C THR A 227 -20.00 12.42 -9.04
N HIS A 228 -21.23 12.73 -9.46
CA HIS A 228 -22.44 12.21 -8.82
C HIS A 228 -22.57 10.69 -8.94
N GLN A 229 -22.15 10.11 -10.07
CA GLN A 229 -22.17 8.66 -10.27
C GLN A 229 -21.15 7.96 -9.37
N VAL A 230 -19.92 8.48 -9.24
CA VAL A 230 -18.92 7.97 -8.30
C VAL A 230 -19.48 7.99 -6.88
N ASP A 231 -20.10 9.10 -6.47
CA ASP A 231 -20.71 9.24 -5.15
C ASP A 231 -21.80 8.19 -4.90
N ALA A 232 -22.71 8.01 -5.86
CA ALA A 232 -23.78 7.01 -5.78
C ALA A 232 -23.23 5.58 -5.66
N VAL A 233 -22.16 5.26 -6.39
CA VAL A 233 -21.50 3.94 -6.34
C VAL A 233 -20.89 3.71 -4.95
N LEU A 234 -20.13 4.67 -4.42
CA LEU A 234 -19.53 4.58 -3.09
C LEU A 234 -20.58 4.37 -1.99
N VAL A 235 -21.70 5.09 -2.06
CA VAL A 235 -22.80 4.95 -1.09
C VAL A 235 -23.48 3.59 -1.23
N SER A 236 -23.82 3.17 -2.46
CA SER A 236 -24.54 1.91 -2.71
C SER A 236 -23.72 0.67 -2.37
N ALA A 237 -22.40 0.72 -2.55
CA ALA A 237 -21.49 -0.35 -2.19
C ALA A 237 -21.25 -0.48 -0.68
N GLY A 238 -21.80 0.44 0.12
CA GLY A 238 -21.66 0.41 1.58
C GLY A 238 -20.25 0.80 2.04
N THR A 239 -19.53 1.59 1.24
CA THR A 239 -18.14 1.95 1.54
C THR A 239 -18.04 2.85 2.79
N GLY A 240 -19.12 3.54 3.17
CA GLY A 240 -19.09 4.57 4.21
C GLY A 240 -18.30 5.83 3.80
N LEU A 241 -17.96 5.95 2.52
CA LEU A 241 -17.32 7.10 1.91
C LEU A 241 -18.28 7.81 0.95
N ASN A 242 -18.01 9.08 0.70
CA ASN A 242 -18.59 9.89 -0.35
C ASN A 242 -17.48 10.58 -1.14
N PHE A 243 -17.81 11.16 -2.29
CA PHE A 243 -16.84 11.74 -3.20
C PHE A 243 -15.97 12.84 -2.57
N THR A 244 -16.53 13.65 -1.68
CA THR A 244 -15.80 14.77 -1.04
C THR A 244 -14.71 14.30 -0.06
N GLN A 245 -14.75 13.04 0.34
CA GLN A 245 -13.74 12.44 1.22
C GLN A 245 -12.54 11.90 0.45
N LEU A 246 -12.69 11.70 -0.86
CA LEU A 246 -11.61 11.23 -1.73
C LEU A 246 -10.55 12.32 -1.89
N CYS A 247 -9.30 11.91 -2.11
CA CYS A 247 -8.23 12.84 -2.46
C CYS A 247 -8.08 12.91 -3.98
N PRO A 248 -8.10 14.11 -4.58
CA PRO A 248 -7.77 14.25 -5.99
C PRO A 248 -6.27 14.05 -6.20
N LEU A 249 -5.92 13.28 -7.21
CA LEU A 249 -4.56 13.23 -7.72
C LEU A 249 -4.35 14.36 -8.74
N LYS A 250 -3.13 14.86 -8.83
CA LYS A 250 -2.77 15.95 -9.73
C LYS A 250 -2.25 15.38 -11.05
N SER A 251 -2.62 16.00 -12.16
CA SER A 251 -1.94 15.73 -13.42
C SER A 251 -0.50 16.22 -13.30
N GLN A 252 0.44 15.53 -13.96
CA GLN A 252 1.79 16.08 -14.16
C GLN A 252 1.75 17.41 -14.91
#